data_AF-A0A7X7VCG1-F1
#
_entry.id   AF-A0A7X7VCG1-F1
#
_cell.length_a   1.000
_cell.length_b   1.000
_cell.length_c   1.000
_cell.angle_alpha   90.00
_cell.angle_beta   90.00
_cell.angle_gamma   90.00
#
_symmetry.space_group_name_H-M   'P 1'
#
loop_
_entity.id
_entity.type
_entity.pdbx_description
1 polymer ?
#
loop_
_entity_poly.entity_id
_entity_poly.type
_entity_poly.pdbx_seq_one_letter_code
_entity_poly.pdbx_strand_id
1 'polypeptide(L)'
;MTTLLDVIGPDRDGRVVLTDSGLGGLSICAGLERRLRTAGGGRRFDLVYVNAWPDEGRGYNDLPGDAARAAVFDRALAAMARYRPDLVVIACNTLSVVYEKTDFARSPVAPVTGIVDAGVELFAEALSGDPAATLVLFGTRTTVASGEHVRRLAARGIDPVTMAAWRAMIAGVGFAVIWLIHAMRGRTADGPDLHGTGLESGAAPITSPLRQPVVWLRLVALGLIGVSVFYTALPAAIERGGITLAWVLLYTAPLWVLIGSVSLGWLRPTVRAVTLVLLATGGVALTAAAGGEGVTVSAAAVAWGLAAGLSYASYYLVGRTLVETLGPIR
;
A
#
# COMPACT_ATOMS: atom_id res chain seq x y z
N MET A 1 -13.72 -24.75 -9.83
CA MET A 1 -12.47 -24.55 -10.59
C MET A 1 -12.63 -25.10 -11.99
N THR A 2 -12.44 -24.27 -13.01
CA THR A 2 -12.24 -24.72 -14.40
C THR A 2 -10.80 -25.21 -14.50
N THR A 3 -10.61 -26.51 -14.70
CA THR A 3 -9.28 -27.10 -14.84
C THR A 3 -8.67 -26.71 -16.18
N LEU A 4 -7.34 -26.80 -16.30
CA LEU A 4 -6.64 -26.62 -17.57
C LEU A 4 -7.20 -27.55 -18.68
N LEU A 5 -7.78 -28.68 -18.26
CA LEU A 5 -8.44 -29.66 -19.12
C LEU A 5 -9.79 -29.16 -19.63
N ASP A 6 -10.53 -28.46 -18.78
CA ASP A 6 -11.81 -27.86 -19.13
C ASP A 6 -11.63 -26.68 -20.11
N VAL A 7 -10.49 -25.99 -20.05
CA VAL A 7 -10.17 -24.88 -20.97
C VAL A 7 -9.70 -25.37 -22.34
N ILE A 8 -8.85 -26.40 -22.39
CA ILE A 8 -8.28 -26.94 -23.63
C ILE A 8 -9.26 -27.92 -24.32
N GLY A 9 -10.24 -28.44 -23.56
CA GLY A 9 -11.21 -29.44 -24.01
C GLY A 9 -10.72 -30.88 -23.81
N PRO A 10 -11.63 -31.86 -23.66
CA PRO A 10 -11.30 -33.21 -23.21
C PRO A 10 -10.41 -34.02 -24.17
N ASP A 11 -10.44 -33.74 -25.48
CA ASP A 11 -9.84 -34.61 -26.52
C ASP A 11 -8.84 -33.90 -27.46
N ARG A 12 -8.19 -32.80 -27.04
CA ARG A 12 -7.23 -32.07 -27.91
C ARG A 12 -5.85 -31.94 -27.28
N ASP A 13 -4.82 -32.06 -28.13
CA ASP A 13 -3.50 -31.51 -27.85
C ASP A 13 -3.62 -29.99 -27.66
N GLY A 14 -2.85 -29.43 -26.73
CA GLY A 14 -2.99 -28.04 -26.32
C GLY A 14 -1.68 -27.28 -26.30
N ARG A 15 -1.70 -26.02 -26.73
CA ARG A 15 -0.59 -25.08 -26.60
C ARG A 15 -0.87 -24.06 -25.51
N VAL A 16 0.00 -24.04 -24.51
CA VAL A 16 -0.07 -23.07 -23.41
C VAL A 16 1.12 -22.12 -23.52
N VAL A 17 0.83 -20.83 -23.65
CA VAL A 17 1.86 -19.79 -23.58
C VAL A 17 1.93 -19.25 -22.17
N LEU A 18 3.07 -19.45 -21.50
CA LEU A 18 3.36 -18.83 -20.21
C LEU A 18 4.15 -17.54 -20.40
N THR A 19 3.82 -16.52 -19.61
CA THR A 19 4.61 -15.29 -19.56
C THR A 19 4.87 -14.81 -18.15
N ASP A 20 6.05 -14.20 -17.97
CA ASP A 20 6.48 -13.50 -16.76
C ASP A 20 7.26 -12.24 -17.17
N SER A 21 7.47 -11.32 -16.24
CA SER A 21 8.39 -10.19 -16.39
C SER A 21 9.63 -10.44 -15.54
N GLY A 22 10.29 -11.58 -15.71
CA GLY A 22 11.38 -12.02 -14.85
C GLY A 22 11.75 -13.49 -15.12
N LEU A 23 12.52 -14.08 -14.20
CA LEU A 23 12.88 -15.51 -14.25
C LEU A 23 11.98 -16.37 -13.35
N GLY A 24 11.16 -15.76 -12.49
CA GLY A 24 10.37 -16.47 -11.48
C GLY A 24 9.33 -17.40 -12.12
N GLY A 25 8.74 -16.98 -13.24
CA GLY A 25 7.76 -17.75 -13.99
C GLY A 25 8.27 -19.08 -14.55
N LEU A 26 9.59 -19.27 -14.67
CA LEU A 26 10.16 -20.57 -15.05
C LEU A 26 9.82 -21.66 -14.03
N SER A 27 9.73 -21.31 -12.75
CA SER A 27 9.32 -22.27 -11.70
C SER A 27 7.86 -22.71 -11.87
N ILE A 28 6.98 -21.78 -12.25
CA ILE A 28 5.57 -22.07 -12.56
C ILE A 28 5.48 -22.92 -13.82
N CYS A 29 6.28 -22.60 -14.84
CA CYS A 29 6.38 -23.39 -16.07
C CYS A 29 6.83 -24.82 -15.79
N ALA A 30 7.87 -25.01 -14.99
CA ALA A 30 8.36 -26.33 -14.61
C ALA A 30 7.33 -27.11 -13.76
N GLY A 31 6.62 -26.43 -12.85
CA GLY A 31 5.55 -27.03 -12.06
C GLY A 31 4.36 -27.48 -12.92
N LEU A 32 3.97 -26.65 -13.89
CA LEU A 32 2.90 -26.97 -14.85
C LEU A 32 3.30 -28.14 -15.75
N GLU A 33 4.51 -28.10 -16.30
CA GLU A 33 5.07 -29.17 -17.13
C GLU A 33 5.05 -30.50 -16.37
N ARG A 34 5.58 -30.53 -15.14
CA ARG A 34 5.59 -31.74 -14.30
C ARG A 34 4.18 -32.28 -14.08
N ARG A 35 3.20 -31.41 -13.78
CA ARG A 35 1.80 -31.82 -13.58
C ARG A 35 1.17 -32.36 -14.86
N LEU A 36 1.42 -31.72 -16.01
CA LEU A 36 0.93 -32.18 -17.31
C LEU A 36 1.56 -33.50 -17.71
N ARG A 37 2.83 -33.73 -17.39
CA ARG A 37 3.49 -35.02 -17.64
C ARG A 37 2.88 -36.16 -16.84
N THR A 38 2.53 -35.92 -15.58
CA THR A 38 1.97 -36.96 -14.68
C THR A 38 0.47 -37.15 -14.84
N ALA A 39 -0.29 -36.07 -15.07
CA ALA A 39 -1.76 -36.08 -15.11
C ALA A 39 -2.33 -35.94 -16.54
N GLY A 40 -1.46 -35.80 -17.55
CA GLY A 40 -1.84 -35.54 -18.94
C GLY A 40 -2.48 -36.71 -19.66
N GLY A 41 -2.50 -37.92 -19.09
CA GLY A 41 -3.20 -39.08 -19.67
C GLY A 41 -2.75 -39.43 -21.10
N GLY A 42 -1.48 -39.18 -21.44
CA GLY A 42 -0.91 -39.46 -22.77
C GLY A 42 -1.08 -38.35 -23.82
N ARG A 43 -1.69 -37.21 -23.46
CA ARG A 43 -1.85 -36.05 -24.37
C ARG A 43 -0.56 -35.29 -24.60
N ARG A 44 -0.44 -34.62 -25.75
CA ARG A 44 0.71 -33.78 -26.07
C ARG A 44 0.40 -32.31 -25.76
N PHE A 45 1.21 -31.72 -24.90
CA PHE A 45 1.15 -30.29 -24.59
C PHE A 45 2.38 -29.58 -25.14
N ASP A 46 2.16 -28.46 -25.83
CA ASP A 46 3.22 -27.56 -26.24
C ASP A 46 3.27 -26.37 -25.26
N LEU A 47 4.35 -26.28 -24.50
CA LEU A 47 4.56 -25.24 -23.49
C LEU A 47 5.56 -24.22 -24.03
N VAL A 48 5.08 -23.01 -24.30
CA VAL A 48 5.91 -21.91 -24.77
C VAL A 48 6.09 -20.90 -23.65
N TYR A 49 7.31 -20.74 -23.14
CA TYR A 49 7.62 -19.70 -22.16
C TYR A 49 8.14 -18.44 -22.87
N VAL A 50 7.48 -17.31 -22.62
CA VAL A 50 7.85 -16.00 -23.16
C VAL A 50 8.09 -15.04 -22.01
N ASN A 51 9.35 -14.69 -21.76
CA ASN A 51 9.68 -13.62 -20.83
C ASN A 51 9.36 -12.27 -21.49
N ALA A 52 8.35 -11.57 -20.97
CA ALA A 52 7.89 -10.29 -21.47
C ALA A 52 8.68 -9.13 -20.84
N TRP A 53 9.97 -9.30 -20.54
CA TRP A 53 10.83 -8.25 -19.99
C TRP A 53 10.99 -7.09 -20.99
N PRO A 54 10.87 -5.81 -20.59
CA PRO A 54 10.82 -4.69 -21.54
C PRO A 54 12.14 -4.41 -22.26
N ASP A 55 13.23 -4.33 -21.49
CA ASP A 55 14.56 -3.87 -21.94
C ASP A 55 15.64 -4.33 -20.94
N GLU A 56 16.86 -4.61 -21.39
CA GLU A 56 17.94 -5.24 -20.61
C GLU A 56 18.22 -4.57 -19.26
N GLY A 57 18.05 -3.24 -19.18
CA GLY A 57 18.26 -2.46 -17.96
C GLY A 57 17.00 -1.92 -17.27
N ARG A 58 15.80 -2.18 -17.79
CA ARG A 58 14.56 -1.54 -17.29
C ARG A 58 13.39 -2.51 -17.26
N GLY A 59 12.84 -2.70 -16.06
CA GLY A 59 11.63 -3.48 -15.85
C GLY A 59 10.35 -2.65 -15.95
N TYR A 60 9.19 -3.29 -15.82
CA TYR A 60 7.90 -2.59 -15.83
C TYR A 60 7.74 -1.54 -14.72
N ASN A 61 8.43 -1.73 -13.59
CA ASN A 61 8.40 -0.78 -12.49
C ASN A 61 9.15 0.53 -12.80
N ASP A 62 9.98 0.54 -13.85
CA ASP A 62 10.76 1.70 -14.28
C ASP A 62 10.09 2.47 -15.43
N LEU A 63 9.03 1.90 -16.00
CA LEU A 63 8.23 2.53 -17.05
C LEU A 63 7.31 3.63 -16.48
N PRO A 64 7.08 4.71 -17.25
CA PRO A 64 6.29 5.85 -16.81
C PRO A 64 4.79 5.55 -16.87
N GLY A 65 4.18 5.38 -15.70
CA GLY A 65 2.72 5.23 -15.57
C GLY A 65 2.17 3.95 -16.20
N ASP A 66 0.86 3.79 -16.11
CA ASP A 66 0.20 2.54 -16.49
C ASP A 66 0.02 2.39 -18.00
N ALA A 67 -0.22 3.48 -18.73
CA ALA A 67 -0.38 3.45 -20.18
C ALA A 67 0.89 2.93 -20.89
N ALA A 68 2.08 3.35 -20.45
CA ALA A 68 3.33 2.86 -21.04
C ALA A 68 3.56 1.38 -20.72
N ARG A 69 3.25 0.94 -19.49
CA ARG A 69 3.33 -0.47 -19.08
C ARG A 69 2.39 -1.34 -19.91
N ALA A 70 1.14 -0.89 -20.09
CA ALA A 70 0.14 -1.59 -20.90
C ALA A 70 0.57 -1.68 -22.36
N ALA A 71 1.02 -0.59 -22.97
CA ALA A 71 1.47 -0.58 -24.36
C ALA A 71 2.68 -1.50 -24.62
N VAL A 72 3.62 -1.58 -23.68
CA VAL A 72 4.74 -2.54 -23.76
C VAL A 72 4.20 -3.97 -23.69
N PHE A 73 3.31 -4.25 -22.74
CA PHE A 73 2.79 -5.60 -22.57
C PHE A 73 1.87 -6.03 -23.73
N ASP A 74 1.09 -5.12 -24.30
CA ASP A 74 0.29 -5.35 -25.51
C ASP A 74 1.13 -5.86 -26.67
N ARG A 75 2.33 -5.28 -26.88
CA ARG A 75 3.26 -5.75 -27.92
C ARG A 75 3.76 -7.17 -27.64
N ALA A 76 4.03 -7.48 -26.37
CA ALA A 76 4.43 -8.82 -25.96
C ALA A 76 3.28 -9.83 -26.16
N LEU A 77 2.06 -9.49 -25.75
CA LEU A 77 0.86 -10.31 -25.94
C LEU A 77 0.55 -10.52 -27.43
N ALA A 78 0.70 -9.50 -28.27
CA ALA A 78 0.55 -9.61 -29.71
C ALA A 78 1.60 -10.55 -30.34
N ALA A 79 2.83 -10.57 -29.81
CA ALA A 79 3.84 -11.54 -30.23
C ALA A 79 3.47 -12.96 -29.76
N MET A 80 2.99 -13.11 -28.52
CA MET A 80 2.52 -14.39 -27.95
C MET A 80 1.33 -14.97 -28.75
N ALA A 81 0.42 -14.12 -29.24
CA ALA A 81 -0.71 -14.54 -30.07
C ALA A 81 -0.28 -15.24 -31.37
N ARG A 82 0.92 -14.95 -31.90
CA ARG A 82 1.45 -15.62 -33.10
C ARG A 82 1.73 -17.09 -32.89
N TYR A 83 1.95 -17.51 -31.64
CA TYR A 83 2.05 -18.93 -31.29
C TYR A 83 0.69 -19.63 -31.31
N ARG A 84 -0.44 -18.94 -31.51
CA ARG A 84 -1.80 -19.52 -31.48
C ARG A 84 -2.04 -20.35 -30.21
N PRO A 85 -1.92 -19.73 -29.02
CA PRO A 85 -2.19 -20.43 -27.76
C PRO A 85 -3.65 -20.86 -27.67
N ASP A 86 -3.90 -22.00 -27.02
CA ASP A 86 -5.22 -22.37 -26.50
C ASP A 86 -5.46 -21.77 -25.11
N LEU A 87 -4.37 -21.42 -24.41
CA LEU A 87 -4.40 -20.73 -23.12
C LEU A 87 -3.15 -19.86 -22.95
N VAL A 88 -3.34 -18.65 -22.42
CA VAL A 88 -2.24 -17.80 -21.96
C VAL A 88 -2.24 -17.76 -20.43
N VAL A 89 -1.09 -18.04 -19.83
CA VAL A 89 -0.88 -18.02 -18.38
C VAL A 89 0.10 -16.90 -18.02
N ILE A 90 -0.36 -15.91 -17.27
CA ILE A 90 0.46 -14.83 -16.75
C ILE A 90 0.97 -15.23 -15.35
N ALA A 91 2.21 -15.70 -15.28
CA ALA A 91 2.89 -16.16 -14.07
C ALA A 91 3.50 -15.02 -13.25
N CYS A 92 3.10 -13.77 -13.48
CA CYS A 92 3.62 -12.59 -12.82
C CYS A 92 2.51 -11.73 -12.22
N ASN A 93 2.66 -11.33 -10.94
CA ASN A 93 1.74 -10.40 -10.30
C ASN A 93 1.70 -9.04 -11.02
N THR A 94 2.87 -8.52 -11.42
CA THR A 94 2.96 -7.21 -12.11
C THR A 94 2.22 -7.25 -13.44
N LEU A 95 2.51 -8.25 -14.28
CA LEU A 95 1.85 -8.38 -15.58
C LEU A 95 0.36 -8.69 -15.46
N SER A 96 -0.07 -9.45 -14.44
CA SER A 96 -1.49 -9.75 -14.23
C SER A 96 -2.30 -8.47 -13.96
N VAL A 97 -1.72 -7.54 -13.20
CA VAL A 97 -2.32 -6.22 -12.95
C VAL A 97 -2.27 -5.32 -14.19
N VAL A 98 -1.16 -5.35 -14.93
CA VAL A 98 -1.01 -4.55 -16.16
C VAL A 98 -1.96 -5.06 -17.26
N TYR A 99 -2.20 -6.37 -17.32
CA TYR A 99 -3.06 -7.03 -18.30
C TYR A 99 -4.44 -6.38 -18.41
N GLU A 100 -5.10 -6.08 -17.27
CA GLU A 100 -6.43 -5.47 -17.27
C GLU A 100 -6.50 -4.11 -17.98
N LYS A 101 -5.35 -3.46 -18.16
CA LYS A 101 -5.22 -2.14 -18.79
C LYS A 101 -4.79 -2.22 -20.26
N THR A 102 -4.54 -3.42 -20.77
CA THR A 102 -4.12 -3.66 -22.16
C THR A 102 -5.30 -3.64 -23.12
N ASP A 103 -5.05 -3.29 -24.38
CA ASP A 103 -6.06 -3.42 -25.44
C ASP A 103 -6.35 -4.89 -25.76
N PHE A 104 -5.34 -5.75 -25.64
CA PHE A 104 -5.50 -7.19 -25.80
C PHE A 104 -6.56 -7.79 -24.88
N ALA A 105 -6.64 -7.33 -23.62
CA ALA A 105 -7.62 -7.84 -22.65
C ALA A 105 -9.07 -7.57 -23.06
N ARG A 106 -9.34 -6.61 -23.96
CA ARG A 106 -10.69 -6.31 -24.46
C ARG A 106 -11.18 -7.36 -25.45
N SER A 107 -10.28 -8.01 -26.19
CA SER A 107 -10.59 -9.00 -27.20
C SER A 107 -9.46 -10.04 -27.32
N PRO A 108 -9.27 -10.89 -26.30
CA PRO A 108 -8.17 -11.84 -26.27
C PRO A 108 -8.37 -12.96 -27.29
N VAL A 109 -7.29 -13.40 -27.93
CA VAL A 109 -7.34 -14.49 -28.94
C VAL A 109 -7.53 -15.88 -28.32
N ALA A 110 -7.33 -16.00 -27.01
CA ALA A 110 -7.47 -17.21 -26.21
C ALA A 110 -7.78 -16.83 -24.76
N PRO A 111 -8.35 -17.73 -23.95
CA PRO A 111 -8.47 -17.53 -22.51
C PRO A 111 -7.13 -17.12 -21.87
N VAL A 112 -7.19 -16.15 -20.95
CA VAL A 112 -6.03 -15.67 -20.21
C VAL A 112 -6.28 -15.85 -18.72
N THR A 113 -5.33 -16.45 -18.01
CA THR A 113 -5.37 -16.58 -16.54
C THR A 113 -4.12 -16.00 -15.91
N GLY A 114 -4.27 -15.33 -14.76
CA GLY A 114 -3.19 -14.68 -14.05
C GLY A 114 -2.97 -15.26 -12.65
N ILE A 115 -1.74 -15.17 -12.16
CA ILE A 115 -1.39 -15.61 -10.81
C ILE A 115 -2.13 -14.83 -9.71
N VAL A 116 -2.59 -13.60 -10.00
CA VAL A 116 -3.38 -12.80 -9.04
C VAL A 116 -4.73 -13.45 -8.76
N ASP A 117 -5.41 -13.98 -9.78
CA ASP A 117 -6.70 -14.66 -9.60
C ASP A 117 -6.56 -15.91 -8.74
N ALA A 118 -5.63 -16.79 -9.12
CA ALA A 118 -5.33 -18.00 -8.37
C ALA A 118 -4.86 -17.70 -6.94
N GLY A 119 -4.02 -16.68 -6.77
CA GLY A 119 -3.53 -16.25 -5.46
C GLY A 119 -4.65 -15.73 -4.57
N VAL A 120 -5.53 -14.86 -5.07
CA VAL A 120 -6.64 -14.31 -4.28
C VAL A 120 -7.60 -15.41 -3.82
N GLU A 121 -7.89 -16.39 -4.67
CA GLU A 121 -8.73 -17.52 -4.30
C GLU A 121 -8.11 -18.32 -3.14
N LEU A 122 -6.85 -18.71 -3.27
CA LEU A 122 -6.11 -19.42 -2.21
C LEU A 122 -6.05 -18.62 -0.90
N PHE A 123 -5.81 -17.32 -1.00
CA PHE A 123 -5.74 -16.43 0.16
C PHE A 123 -7.09 -16.29 0.86
N ALA A 124 -8.18 -16.12 0.09
CA ALA A 124 -9.52 -16.00 0.64
C ALA A 124 -9.96 -17.30 1.32
N GLU A 125 -9.68 -18.46 0.73
CA GLU A 125 -9.95 -19.76 1.34
C GLU A 125 -9.19 -19.94 2.65
N ALA A 126 -7.89 -19.65 2.67
CA ALA A 126 -7.07 -19.78 3.87
C ALA A 126 -7.54 -18.84 5.00
N LEU A 127 -7.82 -17.57 4.68
CA LEU A 127 -8.27 -16.57 5.67
C LEU A 127 -9.69 -16.83 6.18
N SER A 128 -10.56 -17.43 5.35
CA SER A 128 -11.93 -17.75 5.76
C SER A 128 -12.01 -19.07 6.54
N GLY A 129 -11.09 -20.01 6.27
CA GLY A 129 -11.05 -21.32 6.92
C GLY A 129 -10.49 -21.30 8.34
N ASP A 130 -9.65 -20.32 8.68
CA ASP A 130 -9.05 -20.18 10.00
C ASP A 130 -9.00 -18.70 10.43
N PRO A 131 -9.79 -18.29 11.45
CA PRO A 131 -9.75 -16.92 12.00
C PRO A 131 -8.39 -16.48 12.54
N ALA A 132 -7.49 -17.41 12.86
CA ALA A 132 -6.13 -17.11 13.29
C ALA A 132 -5.13 -17.00 12.13
N ALA A 133 -5.53 -17.32 10.89
CA ALA A 133 -4.66 -17.24 9.74
C ALA A 133 -4.20 -15.79 9.49
N THR A 134 -2.91 -15.64 9.22
CA THR A 134 -2.30 -14.34 8.89
C THR A 134 -1.65 -14.43 7.51
N LEU A 135 -1.97 -13.47 6.64
CA LEU A 135 -1.38 -13.36 5.31
C LEU A 135 -0.46 -12.14 5.25
N VAL A 136 0.81 -12.38 4.89
CA VAL A 136 1.76 -11.32 4.53
C VAL A 136 2.13 -11.48 3.06
N LEU A 137 1.76 -10.50 2.24
CA LEU A 137 2.02 -10.49 0.80
C LEU A 137 3.11 -9.48 0.46
N PHE A 138 4.22 -9.96 -0.10
CA PHE A 138 5.26 -9.12 -0.69
C PHE A 138 5.00 -8.92 -2.18
N GLY A 139 5.12 -7.67 -2.65
CA GLY A 139 4.84 -7.32 -4.02
C GLY A 139 5.76 -6.22 -4.54
N THR A 140 5.85 -6.12 -5.87
CA THR A 140 6.56 -5.01 -6.53
C THR A 140 5.78 -3.70 -6.40
N ARG A 141 6.44 -2.57 -6.69
CA ARG A 141 5.80 -1.24 -6.65
C ARG A 141 4.50 -1.20 -7.45
N THR A 142 4.50 -1.72 -8.68
CA THR A 142 3.31 -1.71 -9.54
C THR A 142 2.19 -2.58 -8.98
N THR A 143 2.50 -3.78 -8.48
CA THR A 143 1.51 -4.66 -7.87
C THR A 143 0.87 -4.03 -6.63
N VAL A 144 1.68 -3.50 -5.71
CA VAL A 144 1.17 -2.89 -4.47
C VAL A 144 0.36 -1.61 -4.77
N ALA A 145 0.86 -0.76 -5.67
CA ALA A 145 0.20 0.50 -6.02
C ALA A 145 -1.15 0.30 -6.71
N SER A 146 -1.34 -0.82 -7.41
CA SER A 146 -2.62 -1.12 -8.08
C SER A 146 -3.78 -1.35 -7.12
N GLY A 147 -3.50 -1.78 -5.89
CA GLY A 147 -4.54 -2.15 -4.92
C GLY A 147 -5.33 -3.41 -5.29
N GLU A 148 -4.97 -4.13 -6.35
CA GLU A 148 -5.84 -5.16 -6.93
C GLU A 148 -6.06 -6.36 -6.00
N HIS A 149 -5.04 -6.81 -5.28
CA HIS A 149 -5.20 -7.85 -4.27
C HIS A 149 -6.16 -7.43 -3.16
N VAL A 150 -6.08 -6.18 -2.67
CA VAL A 150 -6.98 -5.68 -1.62
C VAL A 150 -8.41 -5.62 -2.15
N ARG A 151 -8.60 -5.10 -3.36
CA ARG A 151 -9.92 -4.98 -4.01
C ARG A 151 -10.57 -6.36 -4.20
N ARG A 152 -9.85 -7.34 -4.74
CA ARG A 152 -10.39 -8.68 -5.00
C ARG A 152 -10.60 -9.49 -3.71
N LEU A 153 -9.74 -9.35 -2.70
CA LEU A 153 -9.96 -9.96 -1.39
C LEU A 153 -11.19 -9.37 -0.68
N ALA A 154 -11.38 -8.05 -0.77
CA ALA A 154 -12.57 -7.39 -0.24
C ALA A 154 -13.85 -7.89 -0.92
N ALA A 155 -13.82 -8.07 -2.24
CA ALA A 155 -14.93 -8.67 -2.99
C ALA A 155 -15.24 -10.13 -2.58
N ARG A 156 -14.29 -10.82 -1.93
CA ARG A 156 -14.45 -12.17 -1.37
C ARG A 156 -14.83 -12.16 0.12
N GLY A 157 -15.13 -11.00 0.70
CA GLY A 157 -15.60 -10.87 2.09
C GLY A 157 -14.50 -10.61 3.13
N ILE A 158 -13.25 -10.40 2.72
CA ILE A 158 -12.18 -10.01 3.64
C ILE A 158 -12.28 -8.51 3.95
N ASP A 159 -12.43 -8.15 5.23
CA ASP A 159 -12.66 -6.75 5.62
C ASP A 159 -11.50 -5.82 5.20
N PRO A 160 -11.75 -4.84 4.31
CA PRO A 160 -10.72 -3.92 3.86
C PRO A 160 -10.22 -2.96 4.93
N VAL A 161 -11.02 -2.67 5.98
CA VAL A 161 -10.52 -1.89 7.12
C VAL A 161 -9.44 -2.66 7.86
N THR A 162 -9.69 -3.93 8.16
CA THR A 162 -8.72 -4.79 8.82
C THR A 162 -7.41 -4.85 8.02
N MET A 163 -7.50 -5.03 6.69
CA MET A 163 -6.32 -4.98 5.82
C MET A 163 -5.58 -3.63 5.89
N ALA A 164 -6.31 -2.51 5.87
CA ALA A 164 -5.73 -1.17 5.98
C ALA A 164 -5.08 -0.92 7.36
N ALA A 165 -5.73 -1.38 8.44
CA ALA A 165 -5.25 -1.26 9.81
C ALA A 165 -3.93 -2.01 10.00
N TRP A 166 -3.83 -3.25 9.52
CA TRP A 166 -2.58 -4.02 9.56
C TRP A 166 -1.47 -3.35 8.76
N ARG A 167 -1.77 -2.84 7.56
CA ARG A 167 -0.79 -2.09 6.75
C ARG A 167 -0.28 -0.85 7.48
N ALA A 168 -1.19 -0.07 8.06
CA ALA A 168 -0.85 1.15 8.79
C ALA A 168 -0.03 0.84 10.05
N MET A 169 -0.40 -0.21 10.79
CA MET A 169 0.33 -0.66 11.97
C MET A 169 1.75 -1.15 11.63
N ILE A 170 1.91 -1.99 10.60
CA ILE A 170 3.23 -2.46 10.16
C ILE A 170 4.10 -1.28 9.70
N ALA A 171 3.52 -0.34 8.95
CA ALA A 171 4.24 0.86 8.52
C ALA A 171 4.67 1.74 9.71
N GLY A 172 3.78 1.98 10.67
CA GLY A 172 4.07 2.78 11.86
C GLY A 172 5.10 2.13 12.78
N VAL A 173 4.99 0.82 13.02
CA VAL A 173 5.98 0.04 13.80
C VAL A 173 7.32 0.03 13.07
N GLY A 174 7.33 -0.22 11.76
CA GLY A 174 8.53 -0.19 10.94
C GLY A 174 9.22 1.18 11.00
N PHE A 175 8.46 2.27 10.89
CA PHE A 175 8.95 3.63 11.06
C PHE A 175 9.60 3.83 12.44
N ALA A 176 8.91 3.44 13.52
CA ALA A 176 9.43 3.55 14.88
C ALA A 176 10.72 2.73 15.09
N VAL A 177 10.78 1.51 14.56
CA VAL A 177 11.96 0.62 14.67
C VAL A 177 13.15 1.17 13.87
N ILE A 178 12.94 1.61 12.62
CA ILE A 178 14.01 2.20 11.79
C ILE A 178 14.64 3.37 12.53
N TRP A 179 13.82 4.25 13.09
CA TRP A 179 14.32 5.37 13.86
C TRP A 179 15.00 4.90 15.15
N LEU A 180 14.45 3.97 15.91
CA LEU A 180 15.10 3.42 17.11
C LEU A 180 16.49 2.84 16.81
N ILE A 181 16.65 2.12 15.69
CA ILE A 181 17.94 1.60 15.23
C ILE A 181 18.93 2.74 14.95
N HIS A 182 18.48 3.81 14.29
CA HIS A 182 19.31 5.01 14.10
C HIS A 182 19.70 5.65 15.44
N ALA A 183 18.79 5.68 16.42
CA ALA A 183 19.08 6.15 17.79
C ALA A 183 20.21 5.35 18.44
N MET A 184 20.12 4.01 18.37
CA MET A 184 21.09 3.12 18.98
C MET A 184 22.44 3.21 18.28
N ARG A 185 22.47 3.27 16.95
CA ARG A 185 23.70 3.43 16.16
C ARG A 185 24.39 4.78 16.42
N GLY A 186 23.62 5.85 16.62
CA GLY A 186 24.14 7.16 17.02
C GLY A 186 24.65 7.21 18.47
N ARG A 187 24.35 6.20 19.30
CA ARG A 187 24.91 6.02 20.66
C ARG A 187 26.16 5.14 20.68
N THR A 188 26.33 4.23 19.72
CA THR A 188 27.47 3.30 19.65
C THR A 188 28.68 3.84 18.86
N ALA A 189 28.55 4.98 18.18
CA ALA A 189 29.65 5.61 17.43
C ALA A 189 30.68 6.34 18.33
N ASP A 190 30.48 6.36 19.65
CA ASP A 190 31.47 6.83 20.63
C ASP A 190 32.43 5.65 20.94
N GLY A 191 33.44 5.46 20.08
CA GLY A 191 34.62 4.65 20.39
C GLY A 191 35.54 5.37 21.40
N PRO A 192 36.43 4.66 22.12
CA PRO A 192 37.27 5.27 23.15
C PRO A 192 38.17 6.36 22.54
N ASP A 193 38.13 7.54 23.15
CA ASP A 193 38.91 8.72 22.78
C ASP A 193 40.40 8.38 22.64
N LEU A 194 40.91 8.37 21.41
CA LEU A 194 42.34 8.48 21.15
C LEU A 194 42.72 9.95 21.27
N HIS A 195 43.29 10.30 22.42
CA HIS A 195 43.92 11.59 22.70
C HIS A 195 44.81 12.05 21.52
N GLY A 196 44.49 13.21 20.96
CA GLY A 196 45.26 13.81 19.87
C GLY A 196 45.00 15.31 19.72
N THR A 197 45.78 16.09 20.47
CA THR A 197 46.17 17.49 20.21
C THR A 197 45.09 18.57 20.18
N GLY A 198 44.87 19.17 21.36
CA GLY A 198 44.84 20.62 21.62
C GLY A 198 44.30 21.55 20.55
N LEU A 199 43.06 21.98 20.73
CA LEU A 199 42.59 23.36 20.59
C LEU A 199 41.33 23.47 21.48
N GLU A 200 41.45 24.19 22.59
CA GLU A 200 40.33 24.49 23.48
C GLU A 200 39.31 25.38 22.75
N SER A 201 38.33 24.78 22.08
CA SER A 201 37.08 25.47 21.76
C SER A 201 36.11 25.25 22.91
N GLY A 202 35.86 26.30 23.71
CA GLY A 202 34.84 26.34 24.76
C GLY A 202 33.39 26.29 24.23
N ALA A 203 33.09 25.40 23.29
CA ALA A 203 31.75 25.05 22.89
C ALA A 203 31.32 23.82 23.69
N ALA A 204 30.29 23.97 24.53
CA ALA A 204 29.65 22.84 25.18
C ALA A 204 29.33 21.74 24.14
N PRO A 205 29.53 20.45 24.46
CA PRO A 205 29.26 19.38 23.51
C PRO A 205 27.81 19.52 23.03
N ILE A 206 27.63 19.79 21.73
CA ILE A 206 26.31 19.82 21.11
C ILE A 206 25.81 18.37 21.14
N THR A 207 25.16 17.99 22.24
CA THR A 207 24.43 16.73 22.28
C THR A 207 23.43 16.79 21.12
N SER A 208 23.59 15.89 20.16
CA SER A 208 22.67 15.81 19.02
C SER A 208 21.24 15.85 19.56
N PRO A 209 20.34 16.71 19.06
CA PRO A 209 18.95 16.78 19.51
C PRO A 209 18.26 15.41 19.52
N LEU A 210 18.71 14.49 18.65
CA LEU A 210 18.29 13.09 18.57
C LEU A 210 18.72 12.24 19.78
N ARG A 211 19.57 12.72 20.69
CA ARG A 211 19.93 12.03 21.94
C ARG A 211 18.89 12.24 23.04
N GLN A 212 17.97 13.21 22.91
CA GLN A 212 16.97 13.52 23.93
C GLN A 212 15.80 12.50 23.92
N PRO A 213 15.49 11.81 25.04
CA PRO A 213 14.38 10.84 25.09
C PRO A 213 13.01 11.41 24.69
N VAL A 214 12.80 12.70 24.93
CA VAL A 214 11.54 13.39 24.56
C VAL A 214 11.33 13.46 23.05
N VAL A 215 12.40 13.56 22.25
CA VAL A 215 12.33 13.55 20.78
C VAL A 215 11.86 12.18 20.29
N TRP A 216 12.37 11.10 20.92
CA TRP A 216 11.94 9.73 20.62
C TRP A 216 10.49 9.47 20.96
N LEU A 217 10.05 9.90 22.14
CA LEU A 217 8.65 9.81 22.55
C LEU A 217 7.73 10.50 21.53
N ARG A 218 8.12 11.70 21.06
CA ARG A 218 7.37 12.46 20.05
C ARG A 218 7.36 11.79 18.67
N LEU A 219 8.49 11.24 18.21
CA LEU A 219 8.55 10.52 16.94
C LEU A 219 7.70 9.24 16.95
N VAL A 220 7.74 8.48 18.05
CA VAL A 220 6.90 7.29 18.24
C VAL A 220 5.42 7.68 18.29
N ALA A 221 5.07 8.74 19.04
CA ALA A 221 3.70 9.25 19.07
C ALA A 221 3.22 9.70 17.69
N LEU A 222 4.06 10.36 16.90
CA LEU A 222 3.75 10.76 15.52
C LEU A 222 3.53 9.53 14.61
N GLY A 223 4.38 8.50 14.73
CA GLY A 223 4.22 7.26 13.97
C GLY A 223 2.93 6.51 14.33
N LEU A 224 2.64 6.34 15.62
CA LEU A 224 1.46 5.59 16.07
C LEU A 224 0.16 6.38 15.83
N ILE A 225 0.13 7.66 16.17
CA ILE A 225 -1.08 8.49 16.10
C ILE A 225 -1.20 9.13 14.72
N GLY A 226 -0.21 9.90 14.29
CA GLY A 226 -0.27 10.67 13.04
C GLY A 226 -0.19 9.83 11.78
N VAL A 227 0.47 8.67 11.82
CA VAL A 227 0.55 7.75 10.68
C VAL A 227 -0.45 6.61 10.84
N SER A 228 -0.32 5.76 11.87
CA SER A 228 -1.12 4.52 11.92
C SER A 228 -2.62 4.77 12.09
N VAL A 229 -3.03 5.64 13.04
CA VAL A 229 -4.46 5.95 13.22
C VAL A 229 -5.01 6.67 11.99
N PHE A 230 -4.28 7.63 11.41
CA PHE A 230 -4.74 8.37 10.23
C PHE A 230 -5.02 7.46 9.03
N TYR A 231 -4.04 6.61 8.68
CA TYR A 231 -4.14 5.70 7.54
C TYR A 231 -5.08 4.52 7.77
N THR A 232 -5.59 4.33 9.00
CA THR A 232 -6.68 3.41 9.30
C THR A 232 -8.03 4.12 9.24
N ALA A 233 -8.13 5.28 9.88
CA ALA A 233 -9.37 6.01 10.08
C ALA A 233 -9.90 6.64 8.79
N LEU A 234 -9.04 7.22 7.95
CA LEU A 234 -9.49 7.87 6.73
C LEU A 234 -10.09 6.87 5.72
N PRO A 235 -9.45 5.72 5.39
CA PRO A 235 -10.07 4.71 4.54
C PRO A 235 -11.37 4.12 5.14
N ALA A 236 -11.40 3.87 6.46
CA ALA A 236 -12.60 3.37 7.13
C ALA A 236 -13.78 4.35 7.02
N ALA A 237 -13.50 5.66 7.07
CA ALA A 237 -14.48 6.71 6.83
C ALA A 237 -14.94 6.77 5.36
N ILE A 238 -14.01 6.63 4.40
CA ILE A 238 -14.32 6.63 2.96
C ILE A 238 -15.24 5.45 2.61
N GLU A 239 -14.93 4.26 3.12
CA GLU A 239 -15.70 3.05 2.84
C GLU A 239 -17.15 3.15 3.35
N ARG A 240 -17.34 3.73 4.54
CA ARG A 240 -18.66 3.80 5.21
C ARG A 240 -19.45 5.06 4.84
N GLY A 241 -18.76 6.11 4.44
CA GLY A 241 -19.29 7.47 4.33
C GLY A 241 -19.19 8.09 2.94
N GLY A 242 -18.40 7.49 2.07
CA GLY A 242 -17.98 8.09 0.81
C GLY A 242 -16.77 9.02 0.96
N ILE A 243 -16.09 9.25 -0.16
CA ILE A 243 -14.89 10.09 -0.23
C ILE A 243 -15.19 11.50 0.26
N THR A 244 -16.27 12.11 -0.23
CA THR A 244 -16.66 13.49 0.09
C THR A 244 -16.83 13.69 1.60
N LEU A 245 -17.60 12.82 2.27
CA LEU A 245 -17.84 12.92 3.71
C LEU A 245 -16.55 12.75 4.53
N ALA A 246 -15.70 11.80 4.15
CA ALA A 246 -14.44 11.55 4.84
C ALA A 246 -13.50 12.76 4.81
N TRP A 247 -13.33 13.41 3.65
CA TRP A 247 -12.51 14.61 3.52
C TRP A 247 -13.13 15.83 4.19
N VAL A 248 -14.46 15.98 4.13
CA VAL A 248 -15.19 17.02 4.87
C VAL A 248 -14.93 16.90 6.37
N LEU A 249 -15.07 15.70 6.95
CA LEU A 249 -14.81 15.48 8.38
C LEU A 249 -13.33 15.64 8.74
N LEU A 250 -12.40 15.30 7.84
CA LEU A 250 -10.98 15.58 8.04
C LEU A 250 -10.70 17.09 8.19
N TYR A 251 -11.46 17.97 7.54
CA TYR A 251 -11.33 19.42 7.69
C TYR A 251 -11.77 19.96 9.06
N THR A 252 -12.18 19.10 9.99
CA THR A 252 -12.26 19.45 11.42
C THR A 252 -10.87 19.55 12.09
N ALA A 253 -9.78 19.17 11.41
CA ALA A 253 -8.41 19.26 11.94
C ALA A 253 -8.04 20.60 12.62
N PRO A 254 -8.40 21.79 12.09
CA PRO A 254 -8.10 23.06 12.76
C PRO A 254 -8.76 23.21 14.13
N LEU A 255 -9.96 22.63 14.33
CA LEU A 255 -10.61 22.60 15.64
C LEU A 255 -9.78 21.78 16.63
N TRP A 256 -9.31 20.60 16.22
CA TRP A 256 -8.46 19.75 17.06
C TRP A 256 -7.12 20.41 17.37
N VAL A 257 -6.52 21.13 16.42
CA VAL A 257 -5.31 21.92 16.65
C VAL A 257 -5.55 23.05 17.66
N LEU A 258 -6.68 23.76 17.56
CA LEU A 258 -7.05 24.80 18.52
C LEU A 258 -7.21 24.21 19.92
N ILE A 259 -8.02 23.16 20.06
CA ILE A 259 -8.24 22.46 21.33
C ILE A 259 -6.90 22.00 21.91
N GLY A 260 -6.08 21.31 21.12
CA GLY A 260 -4.78 20.82 21.57
C GLY A 260 -3.83 21.95 22.00
N SER A 261 -3.77 23.03 21.23
CA SER A 261 -2.88 24.18 21.54
C SER A 261 -3.30 24.92 22.80
N VAL A 262 -4.61 25.02 23.08
CA VAL A 262 -5.13 25.63 24.32
C VAL A 262 -4.87 24.72 25.51
N SER A 263 -5.17 23.42 25.39
CA SER A 263 -4.96 22.43 26.45
C SER A 263 -3.49 22.29 26.85
N LEU A 264 -2.57 22.45 25.90
CA LEU A 264 -1.12 22.44 26.14
C LEU A 264 -0.59 23.80 26.63
N GLY A 265 -1.44 24.80 26.78
CA GLY A 265 -1.06 26.15 27.23
C GLY A 265 -0.25 26.96 26.21
N TRP A 266 -0.19 26.52 24.96
CA TRP A 266 0.60 27.16 23.90
C TRP A 266 -0.04 28.41 23.31
N LEU A 267 -1.37 28.51 23.42
CA LEU A 267 -2.14 29.60 22.84
C LEU A 267 -3.24 30.04 23.80
N ARG A 268 -3.40 31.35 23.98
CA ARG A 268 -4.61 31.95 24.52
C ARG A 268 -5.48 32.39 23.34
N PRO A 269 -6.62 31.74 23.09
CA PRO A 269 -7.37 31.97 21.87
C PRO A 269 -8.09 33.31 21.96
N THR A 270 -8.04 34.10 20.89
CA THR A 270 -8.87 35.30 20.79
C THR A 270 -10.31 34.91 20.47
N VAL A 271 -11.28 35.74 20.87
CA VAL A 271 -12.70 35.53 20.54
C VAL A 271 -12.86 35.35 19.02
N ARG A 272 -12.17 36.18 18.21
CA ARG A 272 -12.18 36.09 16.76
C ARG A 272 -11.69 34.73 16.24
N ALA A 273 -10.60 34.19 16.78
CA ALA A 273 -10.07 32.90 16.35
C ALA A 273 -11.05 31.76 16.68
N VAL A 274 -11.66 31.79 17.86
CA VAL A 274 -12.68 30.80 18.27
C VAL A 274 -13.89 30.89 17.34
N THR A 275 -14.40 32.09 17.07
CA THR A 275 -15.54 32.29 16.16
C THR A 275 -15.27 31.75 14.76
N LEU A 276 -14.09 32.03 14.18
CA LEU A 276 -13.73 31.54 12.84
C LEU A 276 -13.62 30.02 12.80
N VAL A 277 -13.03 29.39 13.82
CA VAL A 277 -12.90 27.93 13.90
C VAL A 277 -14.27 27.27 14.07
N LEU A 278 -15.15 27.84 14.91
CA LEU A 278 -16.51 27.35 15.06
C LEU A 278 -17.33 27.52 13.77
N LEU A 279 -17.18 28.66 13.08
CA LEU A 279 -17.87 28.91 11.80
C LEU A 279 -17.38 27.94 10.71
N ALA A 280 -16.07 27.71 10.60
CA ALA A 280 -15.51 26.74 9.67
C ALA A 280 -15.97 25.30 9.99
N THR A 281 -15.97 24.92 11.26
CA THR A 281 -16.47 23.61 11.70
C THR A 281 -17.97 23.47 11.46
N GLY A 282 -18.74 24.54 11.66
CA GLY A 282 -20.16 24.60 11.33
C GLY A 282 -20.41 24.42 9.83
N GLY A 283 -19.59 25.06 8.99
CA GLY A 283 -19.60 24.84 7.53
C GLY A 283 -19.32 23.37 7.16
N VAL A 284 -18.30 22.76 7.77
CA VAL A 284 -18.00 21.33 7.63
C VAL A 284 -19.22 20.47 8.01
N ALA A 285 -19.82 20.72 9.17
CA ALA A 285 -21.01 19.99 9.63
C ALA A 285 -22.21 20.16 8.68
N LEU A 286 -22.44 21.36 8.16
CA LEU A 286 -23.50 21.63 7.18
C LEU A 286 -23.23 20.93 5.85
N THR A 287 -21.99 20.95 5.34
CA THR A 287 -21.64 20.22 4.12
C THR A 287 -21.74 18.71 4.27
N ALA A 288 -21.41 18.18 5.46
CA ALA A 288 -21.61 16.76 5.78
C ALA A 288 -23.10 16.40 5.86
N ALA A 289 -23.92 17.27 6.45
CA ALA A 289 -25.36 17.07 6.63
C ALA A 289 -26.18 17.28 5.35
N ALA A 290 -25.74 18.16 4.45
CA ALA A 290 -26.40 18.41 3.16
C ALA A 290 -26.44 17.16 2.28
N GLY A 291 -25.50 16.22 2.48
CA GLY A 291 -25.43 14.98 1.73
C GLY A 291 -25.13 15.20 0.24
N GLY A 292 -25.23 14.13 -0.55
CA GLY A 292 -24.96 14.15 -1.98
C GLY A 292 -24.85 12.74 -2.55
N GLU A 293 -24.77 12.63 -3.87
CA GLU A 293 -24.56 11.33 -4.52
C GLU A 293 -23.25 10.69 -4.02
N GLY A 294 -23.32 9.45 -3.56
CA GLY A 294 -22.18 8.73 -2.98
C GLY A 294 -21.82 9.13 -1.53
N VAL A 295 -22.67 9.86 -0.81
CA VAL A 295 -22.49 10.18 0.61
C VAL A 295 -23.46 9.38 1.49
N THR A 296 -22.92 8.61 2.44
CA THR A 296 -23.69 7.80 3.38
C THR A 296 -23.38 8.19 4.82
N VAL A 297 -24.17 9.08 5.39
CA VAL A 297 -23.94 9.54 6.77
C VAL A 297 -24.30 8.42 7.75
N SER A 298 -23.30 7.82 8.38
CA SER A 298 -23.45 6.82 9.44
C SER A 298 -22.62 7.21 10.67
N ALA A 299 -23.04 6.77 11.87
CA ALA A 299 -22.29 7.03 13.10
C ALA A 299 -20.84 6.53 13.00
N ALA A 300 -20.64 5.37 12.36
CA ALA A 300 -19.32 4.81 12.12
C ALA A 300 -18.48 5.66 11.14
N ALA A 301 -19.06 6.13 10.03
CA ALA A 301 -18.37 7.03 9.11
C ALA A 301 -17.96 8.34 9.79
N VAL A 302 -18.84 8.92 10.61
CA VAL A 302 -18.55 10.14 11.38
C VAL A 302 -17.45 9.91 12.40
N ALA A 303 -17.53 8.83 13.19
CA ALA A 303 -16.52 8.50 14.19
C ALA A 303 -15.12 8.33 13.55
N TRP A 304 -15.03 7.58 12.46
CA TRP A 304 -13.77 7.39 11.73
C TRP A 304 -13.25 8.68 11.09
N GLY A 305 -14.13 9.50 10.51
CA GLY A 305 -13.73 10.78 9.92
C GLY A 305 -13.21 11.78 10.96
N LEU A 306 -13.86 11.87 12.13
CA LEU A 306 -13.39 12.70 13.25
C LEU A 306 -12.07 12.16 13.84
N ALA A 307 -11.92 10.83 13.93
CA ALA A 307 -10.67 10.21 14.36
C ALA A 307 -9.52 10.54 13.39
N ALA A 308 -9.79 10.54 12.08
CA ALA A 308 -8.82 10.98 11.07
C ALA A 308 -8.47 12.47 11.24
N GLY A 309 -9.46 13.34 11.49
CA GLY A 309 -9.25 14.77 11.81
C GLY A 309 -8.35 14.99 13.02
N LEU A 310 -8.62 14.30 14.12
CA LEU A 310 -7.83 14.38 15.35
C LEU A 310 -6.41 13.85 15.16
N SER A 311 -6.28 12.68 14.52
CA SER A 311 -4.99 12.08 14.20
C SER A 311 -4.17 12.98 13.28
N TYR A 312 -4.78 13.59 12.26
CA TYR A 312 -4.13 14.54 11.37
C TYR A 312 -3.62 15.79 12.12
N ALA A 313 -4.38 16.30 13.10
CA ALA A 313 -3.95 17.42 13.94
C ALA A 313 -2.66 17.12 14.74
N SER A 314 -2.35 15.85 15.00
CA SER A 314 -1.09 15.46 15.67
C SER A 314 0.16 15.82 14.85
N TYR A 315 0.07 15.88 13.51
CA TYR A 315 1.19 16.37 12.68
C TYR A 315 1.57 17.79 13.05
N TYR A 316 0.60 18.65 13.30
CA TYR A 316 0.87 20.03 13.72
C TYR A 316 1.37 20.06 15.17
N LEU A 317 0.62 19.42 16.09
CA LEU A 317 0.91 19.52 17.52
C LEU A 317 2.26 18.89 17.88
N VAL A 318 2.55 17.70 17.38
CA VAL A 318 3.81 17.00 17.64
C VAL A 318 4.92 17.51 16.71
N GLY A 319 4.62 17.68 15.42
CA GLY A 319 5.61 18.10 14.42
C GLY A 319 6.20 19.47 14.71
N ARG A 320 5.39 20.45 15.13
CA ARG A 320 5.90 21.77 15.54
C ARG A 320 6.95 21.67 16.65
N THR A 321 6.64 20.90 17.70
CA THR A 321 7.58 20.74 18.83
C THR A 321 8.85 20.00 18.44
N LEU A 322 8.76 19.06 17.49
CA LEU A 322 9.93 18.37 16.93
C LEU A 322 10.80 19.35 16.14
N VAL A 323 10.22 20.17 15.26
CA VAL A 323 10.94 21.19 14.48
C VAL A 323 11.61 22.22 15.40
N GLU A 324 10.91 22.70 16.43
CA GLU A 324 11.48 23.62 17.42
C GLU A 324 12.65 23.01 18.19
N THR A 325 12.63 21.70 18.45
CA THR A 325 13.68 20.99 19.20
C THR A 325 14.87 20.61 18.32
N LEU A 326 14.63 20.19 17.08
CA LEU A 326 15.65 19.75 16.14
C LEU A 326 16.33 20.91 15.41
N GLY A 327 15.68 22.08 15.35
CA GLY A 327 16.13 23.24 14.59
C GLY A 327 15.93 23.06 13.07
N PRO A 328 16.22 24.10 12.27
CA PRO A 328 16.20 23.97 10.81
C PRO A 328 17.23 22.92 10.37
N ILE A 329 16.81 22.00 9.50
CA ILE A 329 17.71 21.04 8.85
C ILE A 329 18.71 21.86 8.03
N ARG A 330 19.98 21.86 8.45
CA ARG A 330 21.09 22.43 7.69
C ARG A 330 21.72 21.37 6.81
#